data_AF-A0A1C6H7W2-F1
#
_entry.id   AF-A0A1C6H7W2-F1
#
_cell.length_a   1.000
_cell.length_b   1.000
_cell.length_c   1.000
_cell.angle_alpha   90.00
_cell.angle_beta   90.00
_cell.angle_gamma   90.00
#
_symmetry.space_group_name_H-M   'P 1'
#
loop_
_entity.id
_entity.type
_entity.pdbx_description
1 polymer ?
#
loop_
_entity_poly.entity_id
_entity_poly.type
_entity_poly.pdbx_seq_one_letter_code
_entity_poly.pdbx_strand_id
1 'polypeptide(L)' 'MKNPQENWLIFNDTHEAIIDRETWELAQKLTKTPRRVDTTGVANPLTGLVYCADCGAKMYNHRFFRAYYADDK' A
#
# COMPACT_ATOMS: atom_id res chain seq x y z
N MET A 1 22.63 2.98 2.39
CA MET A 1 22.48 2.76 0.93
C MET A 1 21.67 1.49 0.72
N LYS A 2 20.69 1.47 -0.19
CA LYS A 2 20.02 0.22 -0.62
C LYS A 2 20.80 -0.38 -1.79
N ASN A 3 20.98 -1.70 -1.80
CA ASN A 3 21.58 -2.42 -2.93
C ASN A 3 20.64 -2.32 -4.14
N PRO A 4 21.07 -1.82 -5.32
CA PRO A 4 20.23 -1.82 -6.52
C PRO A 4 19.80 -3.24 -6.90
N GLN A 5 18.62 -3.37 -7.51
CA GLN A 5 18.02 -4.68 -7.84
C GLN A 5 18.90 -5.53 -8.76
N GLU A 6 19.65 -4.89 -9.65
CA GLU A 6 20.60 -5.52 -10.56
C GLU A 6 21.67 -6.35 -9.85
N ASN A 7 21.97 -6.00 -8.59
CA ASN A 7 22.97 -6.66 -7.76
C ASN A 7 22.35 -7.67 -6.78
N TRP A 8 21.08 -8.01 -6.91
CA TRP A 8 20.43 -8.97 -6.02
C TRP A 8 20.70 -10.40 -6.50
N LEU A 9 21.25 -11.23 -5.62
CA LEU A 9 21.34 -12.67 -5.83
C LEU A 9 20.16 -13.33 -5.10
N ILE A 10 19.26 -13.96 -5.86
CA ILE A 10 18.08 -14.64 -5.33
C ILE A 10 18.29 -16.14 -5.50
N PHE A 11 18.38 -16.86 -4.37
CA PHE A 11 18.46 -18.32 -4.34
C PHE A 11 17.11 -18.88 -3.92
N ASN A 12 16.44 -19.58 -4.83
CA ASN A 12 15.12 -20.15 -4.57
C ASN A 12 15.23 -21.48 -3.83
N ASP A 13 14.27 -21.74 -2.95
CA ASP A 13 13.97 -23.05 -2.37
C ASP A 13 15.16 -23.73 -1.67
N THR A 14 15.98 -22.93 -0.98
CA THR A 14 17.14 -23.41 -0.19
C THR A 14 16.75 -24.12 1.11
N HIS A 15 15.51 -23.92 1.56
CA HIS A 15 14.91 -24.58 2.70
C HIS A 15 13.45 -24.94 2.40
N GLU A 16 12.86 -25.82 3.20
CA GLU A 16 11.43 -26.14 3.14
C GLU A 16 10.59 -24.88 3.37
N ALA A 17 9.60 -24.65 2.51
CA ALA A 17 8.76 -23.45 2.57
C ALA A 17 7.71 -23.56 3.70
N ILE A 18 7.53 -22.49 4.48
CA ILE A 18 6.51 -22.43 5.55
C ILE A 18 5.09 -22.40 4.97
N ILE A 19 4.92 -21.74 3.83
CA ILE A 19 3.68 -21.68 3.06
C ILE A 19 4.00 -21.92 1.59
N ASP A 20 3.02 -22.38 0.82
CA ASP A 20 3.20 -22.61 -0.60
C ASP A 20 3.45 -21.31 -1.37
N ARG A 21 4.10 -21.45 -2.53
CA ARG A 21 4.51 -20.32 -3.38
C ARG A 21 3.32 -19.50 -3.85
N GLU A 22 2.21 -20.15 -4.20
CA GLU A 22 1.02 -19.50 -4.74
C GLU A 22 0.38 -18.59 -3.68
N THR A 23 0.21 -19.10 -2.46
CA THR A 23 -0.29 -18.33 -1.32
C THR A 23 0.62 -17.14 -1.00
N TRP A 24 1.94 -17.34 -0.99
CA TRP A 24 2.90 -16.25 -0.77
C TRP A 24 2.78 -15.16 -1.85
N GLU A 25 2.74 -15.54 -3.12
CA GLU A 25 2.61 -14.59 -4.22
C GLU A 25 1.26 -13.85 -4.20
N LEU A 26 0.19 -14.55 -3.84
CA LEU A 26 -1.14 -13.95 -3.68
C LEU A 26 -1.12 -12.90 -2.56
N ALA A 27 -0.55 -13.22 -1.40
CA ALA A 27 -0.41 -12.27 -0.30
C ALA A 27 0.40 -11.04 -0.74
N GLN A 28 1.55 -11.24 -1.41
CA GLN A 28 2.39 -10.15 -1.92
C GLN A 28 1.67 -9.28 -2.95
N LYS A 29 0.77 -9.84 -3.76
CA LYS A 29 -0.08 -9.07 -4.68
C LYS A 29 -1.08 -8.19 -3.92
N LEU A 30 -1.73 -8.74 -2.89
CA LEU A 30 -2.72 -8.03 -2.09
C LEU A 30 -2.12 -6.89 -1.24
N THR A 31 -0.88 -7.06 -0.75
CA THR A 31 -0.23 -6.06 0.11
C THR A 31 0.29 -4.82 -0.64
N LYS A 32 0.44 -4.88 -1.97
CA LYS A 32 0.90 -3.75 -2.80
C LYS A 32 0.04 -2.49 -2.63
N THR A 33 -1.25 -2.63 -2.35
CA THR A 33 -2.18 -1.52 -2.15
C THR A 33 -3.01 -1.76 -0.88
N PRO A 34 -2.53 -1.28 0.29
CA PRO A 34 -3.29 -1.43 1.52
C PRO A 34 -4.56 -0.57 1.47
N ARG A 35 -5.73 -1.21 1.51
CA ARG A 35 -7.03 -0.55 1.67
C ARG A 35 -7.30 -0.34 3.16
N ARG A 36 -6.92 0.82 3.67
CA ARG A 36 -7.17 1.20 5.08
C ARG A 36 -8.58 1.79 5.19
N VAL A 37 -9.35 1.29 6.15
CA VAL A 37 -10.54 1.98 6.65
C VAL A 37 -10.10 3.13 7.54
N ASP A 38 -10.72 4.30 7.40
CA ASP A 38 -10.47 5.42 8.33
C ASP A 38 -11.48 5.39 9.50
N THR A 39 -11.43 6.39 10.39
CA THR A 39 -12.38 6.63 11.50
C THR A 39 -13.86 6.50 11.13
N THR A 40 -14.24 6.74 9.88
CA THR A 40 -15.59 6.61 9.32
C THR A 40 -16.00 5.15 9.05
N GLY A 41 -15.08 4.19 9.18
CA GLY A 41 -15.31 2.77 8.91
C GLY A 41 -15.39 2.42 7.43
N VAL A 42 -15.34 3.41 6.52
CA VAL A 42 -15.44 3.20 5.08
C VAL A 42 -14.06 3.38 4.45
N ALA A 43 -13.64 2.40 3.65
CA ALA A 43 -12.41 2.52 2.87
C ALA A 43 -12.59 3.57 1.76
N ASN A 44 -11.56 4.38 1.50
CA ASN A 44 -11.63 5.33 0.39
C ASN A 44 -11.77 4.56 -0.95
N PRO A 45 -12.85 4.81 -1.75
CA PRO A 45 -13.09 4.11 -3.01
C PRO A 45 -11.99 4.34 -4.06
N LEU A 46 -11.22 5.43 -3.94
CA LEU A 46 -10.14 5.76 -4.88
C LEU A 46 -8.78 5.14 -4.51
N THR A 47 -8.70 4.36 -3.42
CA THR A 47 -7.44 3.77 -2.95
C THR A 47 -6.84 2.83 -3.99
N GLY A 48 -5.65 3.19 -4.49
CA GLY A 48 -4.93 2.42 -5.51
C GLY A 48 -5.41 2.63 -6.95
N LEU A 49 -6.40 3.50 -7.17
CA LEU A 49 -6.90 3.83 -8.50
C LEU A 49 -6.31 5.14 -9.04
N VAL A 50 -5.96 6.08 -8.15
CA VAL A 50 -5.50 7.42 -8.53
C VAL A 50 -4.01 7.59 -8.25
N TYR A 51 -3.32 8.21 -9.21
CA TYR A 51 -1.88 8.44 -9.22
C TYR A 51 -1.58 9.89 -9.59
N CYS A 52 -0.49 10.45 -9.08
CA CYS A 52 -0.01 11.77 -9.49
C CYS A 52 0.49 11.72 -10.94
N ALA A 53 0.05 12.66 -11.78
CA ALA A 53 0.46 12.73 -13.18
C ALA A 53 1.96 13.01 -13.36
N ASP A 54 2.57 13.78 -12.43
CA ASP A 54 3.96 14.22 -12.56
C ASP A 54 4.95 13.16 -12.07
N CYS A 55 4.66 12.52 -10.92
CA CYS A 55 5.61 11.60 -10.27
C CYS A 55 5.16 10.13 -10.25
N GLY A 56 3.93 9.82 -10.68
CA GLY A 56 3.40 8.45 -10.68
C GLY A 56 3.14 7.86 -9.28
N ALA A 57 3.34 8.63 -8.21
CA ALA A 57 3.07 8.15 -6.85
C ALA A 57 1.57 7.90 -6.64
N LYS A 58 1.24 6.88 -5.84
CA LYS A 58 -0.14 6.62 -5.40
C LYS A 58 -0.64 7.79 -4.57
N MET A 59 -1.82 8.31 -4.90
CA MET A 59 -2.47 9.30 -4.06
C MET A 59 -3.14 8.63 -2.85
N TYR A 60 -3.10 9.29 -1.69
CA TYR A 60 -3.78 8.85 -0.47
C TYR A 60 -4.83 9.86 -0.03
N ASN A 61 -5.84 9.39 0.69
CA ASN A 61 -6.84 10.28 1.27
C ASN A 61 -6.19 11.09 2.39
N HIS A 62 -6.28 12.42 2.30
CA HIS A 62 -5.88 13.29 3.39
C HIS A 62 -7.12 14.00 3.95
N ARG A 63 -7.53 13.62 5.16
CA ARG A 63 -8.59 14.32 5.89
C ARG A 63 -7.94 15.22 6.94
N PHE A 64 -8.01 16.54 6.73
CA PHE A 64 -7.71 17.49 7.79
C PHE A 64 -8.86 17.45 8.81
N PHE A 65 -8.54 17.17 10.07
CA PHE A 65 -9.46 17.41 11.17
C PHE A 65 -9.57 18.93 11.37
N ARG A 66 -10.53 19.58 10.72
CA ARG A 66 -10.86 20.99 11.03
C ARG A 66 -11.72 21.02 12.29
N ALA A 67 -11.09 20.92 13.46
CA ALA A 67 -11.72 21.29 14.72
C ALA A 67 -12.02 22.80 14.79
N TYR A 68 -11.28 23.62 14.03
CA TYR A 68 -11.27 25.08 14.14
C TYR A 68 -12.33 25.84 13.34
N TYR A 69 -13.21 25.16 12.59
CA TYR A 69 -14.32 25.78 11.84
C TYR A 69 -15.66 25.08 12.12
N ALA A 70 -15.76 24.35 13.23
CA ALA A 70 -16.98 23.67 13.61
C ALA A 70 -18.08 24.64 14.11
N ASP A 71 -17.72 25.89 14.41
CA ASP A 71 -18.58 26.86 15.10
C ASP A 71 -19.22 27.91 14.18
N ASP A 72 -19.00 27.86 12.85
CA ASP A 72 -19.63 28.78 11.89
C ASP A 72 -20.97 28.22 11.33
N LYS A 73 -21.89 27.81 12.21
CA LYS A 73 -23.31 27.61 11.87
C LYS A 73 -24.24 28.26 12.88
#